data_AF-A0A0V0YJ00-F1
#
_entry.id   AF-A0A0V0YJ00-F1
#
_cell.length_a   1.000
_cell.length_b   1.000
_cell.length_c   1.000
_cell.angle_alpha   90.00
_cell.angle_beta   90.00
_cell.angle_gamma   90.00
#
_symmetry.space_group_name_H-M   'P 1'
#
loop_
_entity.id
_entity.type
_entity.pdbx_description
1 polymer ?
#
loop_
_entity_poly.entity_id
_entity_poly.type
_entity_poly.pdbx_seq_one_letter_code
_entity_poly.pdbx_strand_id
1 'polypeptide(L)'
;MLLGINQKKKWKRYERTLNLQRFWSIDDTVCHTEYSSLRSNLITNSDHSVQMAICEPAKGLRGVSQIQEFIDFYGSAGVQHIALHTDNIVFAVSALKQRGVQFLEAPATYYENLKARLQHSTIRIKEDLNMLQQLNILIDYDDNGYLLQIFTKPVQDRPTLFLEIIQRHNHKGFGVGNFKALFEALEMEQKRRGTLYYNSSEFRN
;
A
#
# COMPACT_ATOMS: atom_id res chain seq x y z
N MET A 1 1.52 8.25 1.62
CA MET A 1 1.11 7.71 2.95
C MET A 1 2.06 8.19 4.04
N LEU A 2 1.51 8.69 5.14
CA LEU A 2 2.23 9.06 6.36
C LEU A 2 2.09 7.95 7.40
N LEU A 3 3.16 7.61 8.09
CA LEU A 3 3.18 6.62 9.16
C LEU A 3 3.52 7.27 10.47
N GLY A 4 2.93 6.76 11.55
CA GLY A 4 3.41 7.11 12.87
C GLY A 4 2.62 6.49 14.00
N ILE A 5 3.17 6.64 15.20
CA ILE A 5 2.52 6.20 16.44
C ILE A 5 1.36 7.17 16.77
N ASN A 6 0.19 6.61 17.13
CA ASN A 6 -0.99 7.29 17.68
C ASN A 6 -1.81 8.15 16.68
N GLN A 7 -2.56 7.49 15.80
CA GLN A 7 -3.37 8.12 14.75
C GLN A 7 -4.45 9.07 15.26
N LYS A 8 -5.13 8.73 16.36
CA LYS A 8 -6.30 9.49 16.85
C LYS A 8 -5.98 10.96 17.12
N LYS A 9 -4.74 11.27 17.49
CA LYS A 9 -4.29 12.66 17.70
C LYS A 9 -3.74 13.31 16.43
N LYS A 10 -3.17 12.54 15.50
CA LYS A 10 -2.47 13.07 14.32
C LYS A 10 -3.40 13.48 13.19
N TRP A 11 -4.36 12.66 12.78
CA TRP A 11 -5.24 13.05 11.67
C TRP A 11 -6.16 14.23 12.03
N LYS A 12 -6.61 14.32 13.28
CA LYS A 12 -7.37 15.48 13.81
C LYS A 12 -6.60 16.80 13.72
N ARG A 13 -5.26 16.78 13.69
CA ARG A 13 -4.47 17.99 13.46
C ARG A 13 -4.67 18.49 12.03
N TYR A 14 -4.62 17.59 11.05
CA TYR A 14 -4.86 17.93 9.65
C TYR A 14 -6.29 18.39 9.41
N GLU A 15 -7.26 17.80 10.11
CA GLU A 15 -8.66 18.27 10.11
C GLU A 15 -8.77 19.71 10.62
N ARG A 16 -8.19 20.01 11.78
CA ARG A 16 -8.28 21.36 12.39
C ARG A 16 -7.49 22.43 11.66
N THR A 17 -6.37 22.08 11.02
CA THR A 17 -5.42 23.06 10.45
C THR A 17 -5.57 23.23 8.95
N LEU A 18 -5.88 22.16 8.22
CA LEU A 18 -5.96 22.15 6.77
C LEU A 18 -7.37 21.83 6.25
N ASN A 19 -8.35 21.69 7.15
CA ASN A 19 -9.73 21.33 6.82
C ASN A 19 -9.84 20.00 6.02
N LEU A 20 -8.93 19.05 6.30
CA LEU A 20 -9.01 17.72 5.70
C LEU A 20 -10.00 16.85 6.46
N GLN A 21 -10.89 16.19 5.74
CA GLN A 21 -11.93 15.34 6.29
C GLN A 21 -11.53 13.88 6.18
N ARG A 22 -11.92 13.08 7.17
CA ARG A 22 -11.75 11.63 7.09
C ARG A 22 -12.77 11.06 6.11
N PHE A 23 -12.26 10.46 5.04
CA PHE A 23 -13.05 9.84 3.99
C PHE A 23 -13.24 8.34 4.21
N TRP A 24 -12.22 7.67 4.76
CA TRP A 24 -12.26 6.22 4.99
C TRP A 24 -11.39 5.83 6.18
N SER A 25 -11.65 4.67 6.77
CA SER A 25 -10.77 4.05 7.75
C SER A 25 -10.77 2.54 7.62
N ILE A 26 -9.58 1.93 7.72
CA ILE A 26 -9.37 0.50 7.77
C ILE A 26 -8.82 0.18 9.16
N ASP A 27 -9.40 -0.82 9.82
CA ASP A 27 -8.88 -1.34 11.07
C ASP A 27 -8.22 -2.71 10.91
N ASP A 28 -7.71 -3.22 12.02
CA ASP A 28 -6.99 -4.48 12.12
C ASP A 28 -7.86 -5.72 11.87
N THR A 29 -9.19 -5.59 11.88
CA THR A 29 -10.09 -6.68 11.48
C THR A 29 -10.12 -6.88 9.97
N VAL A 30 -9.80 -5.84 9.20
CA VAL A 30 -9.81 -5.86 7.73
C VAL A 30 -8.41 -6.05 7.16
N CYS A 31 -7.38 -5.44 7.77
CA CYS A 31 -6.00 -5.59 7.33
C CYS A 31 -5.11 -6.29 8.37
N HIS A 32 -5.07 -7.61 8.26
CA HIS A 32 -4.17 -8.48 8.99
C HIS A 32 -3.75 -9.67 8.13
N THR A 33 -2.58 -10.21 8.43
CA THR A 33 -2.18 -11.58 8.08
C THR A 33 -2.18 -12.44 9.33
N GLU A 34 -1.75 -13.69 9.21
CA GLU A 34 -1.51 -14.57 10.36
C GLU A 34 -0.37 -14.04 11.27
N TYR A 35 0.39 -13.03 10.84
CA TYR A 35 1.58 -12.54 11.54
C TYR A 35 1.42 -11.12 12.05
N SER A 36 0.98 -10.18 11.20
CA SER A 36 0.95 -8.76 11.54
C SER A 36 -0.32 -8.03 11.04
N SER A 37 -0.55 -6.81 11.54
CA SER A 37 -1.71 -5.98 11.18
C SER A 37 -1.39 -4.48 11.19
N LEU A 38 -2.28 -3.67 10.62
CA LEU A 38 -2.21 -2.20 10.71
C LEU A 38 -3.59 -1.56 10.79
N ARG A 39 -3.63 -0.30 11.23
CA ARG A 39 -4.80 0.57 11.06
C ARG A 39 -4.44 1.72 10.13
N SER A 40 -5.41 2.19 9.34
CA SER A 40 -5.23 3.31 8.41
C SER A 40 -6.43 4.26 8.44
N ASN A 41 -6.20 5.56 8.52
CA ASN A 41 -7.20 6.59 8.25
C ASN A 41 -6.83 7.32 6.98
N LEU A 42 -7.80 7.46 6.07
CA LEU A 42 -7.64 8.18 4.83
C LEU A 42 -8.33 9.53 4.96
N ILE A 43 -7.56 10.58 4.80
CA ILE A 43 -8.02 11.97 4.88
C ILE A 43 -7.87 12.67 3.54
N THR A 44 -8.78 13.58 3.25
CA THR A 44 -8.88 14.25 1.95
C THR A 44 -9.41 15.67 2.11
N ASN A 45 -9.12 16.54 1.15
CA ASN A 45 -9.84 17.83 1.03
C ASN A 45 -11.16 17.64 0.28
N SER A 46 -11.99 18.68 0.23
CA SER A 46 -13.38 18.64 -0.25
C SER A 46 -13.55 18.20 -1.72
N ASP A 47 -12.57 18.48 -2.57
CA ASP A 47 -12.59 18.11 -4.00
C ASP A 47 -11.80 16.84 -4.31
N HIS A 48 -11.21 16.19 -3.29
CA HIS A 48 -10.38 15.00 -3.40
C HIS A 48 -9.08 15.16 -4.20
N SER A 49 -8.61 16.37 -4.46
CA SER A 49 -7.30 16.61 -5.11
C SER A 49 -6.11 16.30 -4.20
N VAL A 50 -6.29 16.36 -2.88
CA VAL A 50 -5.27 15.99 -1.90
C VAL A 50 -5.75 14.83 -1.06
N GLN A 51 -5.04 13.70 -1.16
CA GLN A 51 -5.37 12.47 -0.46
C GLN A 51 -4.17 11.98 0.36
N MET A 52 -4.39 11.67 1.64
CA MET A 52 -3.36 11.12 2.51
C MET A 52 -3.89 9.95 3.33
N ALA A 53 -3.21 8.81 3.20
CA ALA A 53 -3.35 7.70 4.14
C ALA A 53 -2.41 7.92 5.33
N ILE A 54 -2.94 7.80 6.55
CA ILE A 54 -2.18 7.81 7.79
C ILE A 54 -2.29 6.42 8.40
N CYS A 55 -1.17 5.75 8.70
CA CYS A 55 -1.21 4.41 9.31
C CYS A 55 -0.49 4.35 10.67
N GLU A 56 -0.95 3.44 11.53
CA GLU A 56 -0.28 3.05 12.79
C GLU A 56 -0.09 1.54 12.86
N PRO A 57 0.94 1.07 13.59
CA PRO A 57 1.07 -0.34 13.84
C PRO A 57 -0.11 -0.82 14.69
N ALA A 58 -0.65 -1.99 14.35
CA ALA A 58 -1.58 -2.71 15.19
C ALA A 58 -0.91 -3.97 15.75
N LYS A 59 -1.47 -4.53 16.82
CA LYS A 59 -0.92 -5.76 17.39
C LYS A 59 -1.14 -6.91 16.41
N GLY A 60 -0.04 -7.45 15.91
CA GLY A 60 -0.01 -8.73 15.20
C GLY A 60 -0.14 -9.92 16.14
N LEU A 61 -0.39 -11.10 15.58
CA LEU A 61 -0.45 -12.35 16.34
C LEU A 61 0.96 -12.88 16.69
N ARG A 62 1.95 -12.66 15.81
CA ARG A 62 3.28 -13.29 15.93
C ARG A 62 4.47 -12.42 15.47
N GLY A 63 4.25 -11.50 14.51
CA GLY A 63 5.31 -10.71 13.88
C GLY A 63 5.27 -9.23 14.22
N VAL A 64 6.37 -8.54 13.93
CA VAL A 64 6.44 -7.07 14.03
C VAL A 64 5.72 -6.46 12.84
N SER A 65 4.75 -5.56 13.08
CA SER A 65 4.08 -4.83 12.00
C SER A 65 5.09 -4.08 11.14
N GLN A 66 4.97 -4.16 9.82
CA GLN A 66 5.77 -3.38 8.87
C GLN A 66 5.73 -1.85 9.13
N ILE A 67 4.67 -1.35 9.77
CA ILE A 67 4.61 0.06 10.20
C ILE A 67 5.57 0.32 11.37
N GLN A 68 5.71 -0.65 12.28
CA GLN A 68 6.70 -0.60 13.35
C GLN A 68 8.12 -0.75 12.80
N GLU A 69 8.35 -1.64 11.82
CA GLU A 69 9.63 -1.72 11.09
C GLU A 69 10.01 -0.35 10.52
N PHE A 70 9.09 0.31 9.81
CA PHE A 70 9.34 1.66 9.30
C PHE A 70 9.76 2.61 10.44
N ILE A 71 9.00 2.67 11.54
CA ILE A 71 9.26 3.62 12.64
C ILE A 71 10.62 3.36 13.27
N ASP A 72 10.98 2.09 13.49
CA ASP A 72 12.23 1.70 14.12
C ASP A 72 13.44 2.06 13.25
N PHE A 73 13.38 1.80 11.95
CA PHE A 73 14.49 2.12 11.02
C PHE A 73 14.51 3.58 10.56
N TYR A 74 13.38 4.28 10.58
CA TYR A 74 13.28 5.72 10.30
C TYR A 74 13.58 6.58 11.54
N GLY A 75 13.37 6.04 12.74
CA GLY A 75 13.53 6.71 14.02
C GLY A 75 12.36 7.61 14.44
N SER A 76 11.31 7.72 13.62
CA SER A 76 10.15 8.57 13.92
C SER A 76 8.94 8.28 13.01
N ALA A 77 7.91 9.11 13.12
CA ALA A 77 6.84 9.17 12.12
C ALA A 77 7.34 9.84 10.83
N GLY A 78 6.87 9.41 9.66
CA GLY A 78 7.37 9.93 8.39
C GLY A 78 6.52 9.50 7.19
N VAL A 79 6.95 9.89 5.98
CA VAL A 79 6.33 9.43 4.74
C VAL A 79 6.89 8.07 4.38
N GLN A 80 6.01 7.07 4.18
CA GLN A 80 6.42 5.73 3.75
C GLN A 80 6.43 5.57 2.24
N HIS A 81 5.41 6.11 1.59
CA HIS A 81 5.38 6.08 0.13
C HIS A 81 4.65 7.26 -0.48
N ILE A 82 4.98 7.51 -1.73
CA ILE A 82 4.37 8.50 -2.60
C ILE A 82 3.86 7.77 -3.84
N ALA A 83 2.58 7.98 -4.16
CA ALA A 83 1.95 7.42 -5.34
C ALA A 83 2.06 8.40 -6.51
N LEU A 84 2.58 7.91 -7.63
CA LEU A 84 2.79 8.65 -8.86
C LEU A 84 1.79 8.17 -9.90
N HIS A 85 0.92 9.08 -10.34
CA HIS A 85 -0.10 8.80 -11.32
C HIS A 85 0.49 8.67 -12.73
N THR A 86 -0.04 7.74 -13.53
CA THR A 86 0.22 7.60 -14.97
C THR A 86 -1.04 7.19 -15.71
N ASP A 87 -1.18 7.64 -16.95
CA ASP A 87 -2.25 7.22 -17.86
C ASP A 87 -1.91 5.90 -18.59
N ASN A 88 -0.64 5.47 -18.53
CA ASN A 88 -0.15 4.23 -19.15
C ASN A 88 0.87 3.53 -18.25
N ILE A 89 0.37 2.70 -17.35
CA ILE A 89 1.14 1.97 -16.34
C ILE A 89 1.95 0.84 -16.96
N VAL A 90 1.45 0.18 -18.01
CA VAL A 90 2.20 -0.86 -18.74
C VAL A 90 3.50 -0.28 -19.29
N PHE A 91 3.42 0.87 -19.98
CA PHE A 91 4.60 1.56 -20.47
C PHE A 91 5.50 2.05 -19.33
N ALA A 92 4.94 2.75 -18.35
CA ALA A 92 5.70 3.32 -17.24
C ALA A 92 6.48 2.26 -16.47
N VAL A 93 5.82 1.17 -16.07
CA VAL A 93 6.44 0.08 -15.31
C VAL A 93 7.47 -0.67 -16.15
N SER A 94 7.19 -0.94 -17.42
CA SER A 94 8.16 -1.57 -18.33
C SER A 94 9.43 -0.73 -18.45
N ALA A 95 9.27 0.59 -18.65
CA ALA A 95 10.40 1.50 -18.78
C ALA A 95 11.18 1.68 -17.47
N LEU A 96 10.51 1.64 -16.31
CA LEU A 96 11.15 1.66 -15.00
C LEU A 96 11.95 0.37 -14.74
N LYS A 97 11.38 -0.80 -15.05
CA LYS A 97 12.08 -2.09 -14.93
C LYS A 97 13.32 -2.14 -15.83
N GLN A 98 13.22 -1.68 -17.08
CA GLN A 98 14.38 -1.60 -17.99
C GLN A 98 15.51 -0.69 -17.47
N ARG A 99 15.17 0.32 -16.66
CA ARG A 99 16.13 1.22 -16.02
C ARG A 99 16.62 0.71 -14.66
N GLY A 100 16.27 -0.52 -14.27
CA GLY A 100 16.76 -1.16 -13.05
C GLY A 100 15.91 -0.92 -11.81
N VAL A 101 14.72 -0.30 -11.92
CA VAL A 101 13.82 -0.17 -10.77
C VAL A 101 13.29 -1.55 -10.38
N GLN A 102 13.46 -1.89 -9.11
CA GLN A 102 12.96 -3.13 -8.53
C GLN A 102 11.58 -2.91 -7.92
N PHE A 103 10.68 -3.85 -8.15
CA PHE A 103 9.31 -3.83 -7.64
C PHE A 103 9.08 -4.97 -6.65
N LEU A 104 8.11 -4.78 -5.76
CA LEU A 104 7.59 -5.85 -4.92
C LEU A 104 6.85 -6.87 -5.77
N GLU A 105 6.79 -8.10 -5.27
CA GLU A 105 6.14 -9.21 -5.95
C GLU A 105 4.90 -9.66 -5.18
N ALA A 106 3.77 -9.73 -5.87
CA ALA A 106 2.57 -10.37 -5.36
C ALA A 106 2.74 -11.90 -5.29
N PRO A 107 1.99 -12.61 -4.42
CA PRO A 107 1.94 -14.06 -4.42
C PRO A 107 1.53 -14.62 -5.79
N ALA A 108 2.08 -15.79 -6.17
CA ALA A 108 1.81 -16.41 -7.47
C ALA A 108 0.31 -16.66 -7.75
N THR A 109 -0.45 -16.94 -6.70
CA THR A 109 -1.90 -17.19 -6.75
C THR A 109 -2.75 -15.93 -6.97
N TYR A 110 -2.16 -14.74 -6.92
CA TYR A 110 -2.89 -13.48 -7.00
C TYR A 110 -3.72 -13.37 -8.29
N TYR A 111 -3.12 -13.64 -9.46
CA TYR A 111 -3.82 -13.52 -10.74
C TYR A 111 -4.83 -14.64 -10.97
N GLU A 112 -4.62 -15.82 -10.40
CA GLU A 112 -5.59 -16.92 -10.44
C GLU A 112 -6.86 -16.51 -9.69
N ASN A 113 -6.69 -16.01 -8.45
CA ASN A 113 -7.78 -15.50 -7.63
C ASN A 113 -8.45 -14.27 -8.26
N LEU A 114 -7.68 -13.36 -8.86
CA LEU A 114 -8.21 -12.20 -9.57
C LEU A 114 -9.08 -12.60 -10.75
N LYS A 115 -8.64 -13.55 -11.58
CA LYS A 115 -9.42 -14.05 -12.72
C LYS A 115 -10.75 -14.64 -12.27
N ALA A 116 -10.77 -15.40 -11.18
CA ALA A 116 -12.01 -15.92 -10.61
C ALA A 116 -12.95 -14.80 -10.13
N ARG A 117 -12.44 -13.76 -9.46
CA ARG A 117 -13.25 -12.63 -9.01
C ARG A 117 -13.80 -11.80 -10.18
N LEU A 118 -13.01 -11.60 -11.24
CA LEU A 118 -13.42 -10.86 -12.44
C LEU A 118 -14.52 -11.56 -13.24
N GLN A 119 -14.60 -12.90 -13.20
CA GLN A 119 -15.69 -13.65 -13.85
C GLN A 119 -17.08 -13.28 -13.31
N HIS A 120 -17.15 -12.78 -12.08
CA HIS A 120 -18.38 -12.35 -11.42
C HIS A 120 -18.56 -10.83 -11.44
N SER A 121 -17.68 -10.08 -12.10
CA SER A 121 -17.71 -8.62 -12.18
C SER A 121 -18.23 -8.13 -13.53
N THR A 122 -18.87 -6.97 -13.53
CA THR A 122 -19.24 -6.23 -14.74
C THR A 122 -18.09 -5.38 -15.31
N ILE A 123 -17.00 -5.24 -14.55
CA ILE A 123 -15.85 -4.42 -14.91
C ILE A 123 -14.99 -5.12 -15.96
N ARG A 124 -14.65 -4.37 -17.01
CA ARG A 124 -13.71 -4.81 -18.04
C ARG A 124 -12.41 -4.04 -17.93
N ILE A 125 -11.34 -4.76 -17.59
CA ILE A 125 -9.97 -4.26 -17.64
C ILE A 125 -9.58 -4.05 -19.11
N LYS A 126 -9.03 -2.88 -19.45
CA LYS A 126 -8.70 -2.53 -20.85
C LYS A 126 -7.33 -3.06 -21.25
N GLU A 127 -6.40 -3.07 -20.31
CA GLU A 127 -5.05 -3.58 -20.47
C GLU A 127 -5.04 -5.12 -20.57
N ASP A 128 -4.03 -5.68 -21.24
CA ASP A 128 -3.84 -7.12 -21.34
C ASP A 128 -3.49 -7.71 -19.96
N LEU A 129 -4.35 -8.58 -19.43
CA LEU A 129 -4.14 -9.24 -18.14
C LEU A 129 -2.84 -10.05 -18.08
N ASN A 130 -2.39 -10.64 -19.20
CA ASN A 130 -1.12 -11.38 -19.24
C ASN A 130 0.07 -10.42 -19.09
N MET A 131 0.00 -9.25 -19.74
CA MET A 131 1.01 -8.22 -19.61
C MET A 131 1.05 -7.65 -18.19
N LEU A 132 -0.12 -7.37 -17.60
CA LEU A 132 -0.20 -6.95 -16.20
C LEU A 132 0.43 -8.00 -15.27
N GLN A 133 0.13 -9.28 -15.50
CA GLN A 133 0.70 -10.41 -14.74
C GLN A 133 2.23 -10.50 -14.87
N GLN A 134 2.77 -10.36 -16.08
CA GLN A 134 4.22 -10.34 -16.30
C GLN A 134 4.89 -9.16 -15.59
N LEU A 135 4.23 -8.01 -15.54
CA LEU A 135 4.74 -6.83 -14.85
C LEU A 135 4.50 -6.84 -13.34
N ASN A 136 3.63 -7.74 -12.85
CA ASN A 136 3.18 -7.87 -11.47
C ASN A 136 2.39 -6.66 -10.96
N ILE A 137 1.47 -6.15 -11.80
CA ILE A 137 0.64 -4.98 -11.52
C ILE A 137 -0.69 -5.41 -10.87
N LEU A 138 -0.90 -4.98 -9.63
CA LEU A 138 -2.11 -5.27 -8.85
C LEU A 138 -3.33 -4.54 -9.44
N ILE A 139 -4.48 -5.21 -9.41
CA ILE A 139 -5.78 -4.70 -9.88
C ILE A 139 -6.79 -4.75 -8.72
N ASP A 140 -7.36 -3.59 -8.40
CA ASP A 140 -8.57 -3.49 -7.59
C ASP A 140 -9.70 -2.86 -8.42
N TYR A 141 -10.94 -3.13 -8.08
CA TYR A 141 -12.08 -2.61 -8.81
C TYR A 141 -13.31 -2.49 -7.92
N ASP A 142 -14.20 -1.57 -8.31
CA ASP A 142 -15.53 -1.38 -7.75
C ASP A 142 -16.57 -1.41 -8.88
N ASP A 143 -17.83 -1.08 -8.61
CA ASP A 143 -18.88 -1.11 -9.63
C ASP A 143 -18.73 -0.02 -10.71
N ASN A 144 -17.86 0.98 -10.50
CA ASN A 144 -17.72 2.14 -11.37
C ASN A 144 -16.45 2.13 -12.22
N GLY A 145 -15.42 1.39 -11.78
CA GLY A 145 -14.10 1.45 -12.37
C GLY A 145 -13.08 0.50 -11.75
N TYR A 146 -11.83 0.65 -12.16
CA TYR A 146 -10.72 -0.13 -11.64
C TYR A 146 -9.45 0.70 -11.46
N LEU A 147 -8.54 0.12 -10.71
CA LEU A 147 -7.31 0.70 -10.23
C LEU A 147 -6.16 -0.26 -10.47
N LEU A 148 -5.11 0.23 -11.14
CA LEU A 148 -3.87 -0.49 -11.36
C LEU A 148 -2.77 0.11 -10.50
N GLN A 149 -2.07 -0.73 -9.74
CA GLN A 149 -1.05 -0.29 -8.78
C GLN A 149 0.16 -1.22 -8.78
N ILE A 150 1.35 -0.66 -8.59
CA ILE A 150 2.55 -1.45 -8.29
C ILE A 150 3.47 -0.63 -7.38
N PHE A 151 4.22 -1.33 -6.53
CA PHE A 151 5.06 -0.73 -5.50
C PHE A 151 6.51 -1.10 -5.74
N THR A 152 7.39 -0.11 -5.63
CA THR A 152 8.84 -0.36 -5.70
C THR A 152 9.31 -1.06 -4.42
N LYS A 153 10.48 -1.69 -4.48
CA LYS A 153 11.27 -1.92 -3.27
C LYS A 153 11.65 -0.56 -2.62
N PRO A 154 12.10 -0.54 -1.35
CA PRO A 154 12.64 0.68 -0.75
C PRO A 154 13.70 1.33 -1.65
N VAL A 155 13.65 2.66 -1.76
CA VAL A 155 14.58 3.44 -2.63
C VAL A 155 15.93 3.72 -1.94
N GLN A 156 16.14 3.13 -0.77
CA GLN A 156 17.34 3.18 0.04
C GLN A 156 17.47 1.88 0.84
N ASP A 157 18.63 1.62 1.43
CA ASP A 157 18.88 0.38 2.17
C ASP A 157 17.95 0.18 3.37
N ARG A 158 17.56 1.28 4.03
CA ARG A 158 16.62 1.24 5.15
C ARG A 158 15.21 0.94 4.64
N PRO A 159 14.46 0.01 5.24
CA PRO A 159 13.11 -0.39 4.82
C PRO A 159 12.07 0.69 5.17
N THR A 160 12.15 1.82 4.47
CA THR A 160 11.48 3.06 4.84
C THR A 160 10.69 3.62 3.65
N LEU A 161 11.30 4.52 2.87
CA LEU A 161 10.63 5.14 1.72
C LEU A 161 10.59 4.19 0.52
N PHE A 162 9.42 4.01 -0.08
CA PHE A 162 9.24 3.40 -1.40
C PHE A 162 8.27 4.23 -2.24
N LEU A 163 8.11 3.88 -3.52
CA LEU A 163 7.24 4.57 -4.45
C LEU A 163 6.12 3.64 -4.93
N GLU A 164 4.99 4.22 -5.28
CA GLU A 164 3.87 3.55 -5.92
C GLU A 164 3.64 4.16 -7.30
N ILE A 165 3.41 3.33 -8.32
CA ILE A 165 2.92 3.77 -9.62
C ILE A 165 1.45 3.36 -9.72
N ILE A 166 0.58 4.31 -10.05
CA ILE A 166 -0.87 4.11 -10.02
C ILE A 166 -1.54 4.64 -11.30
N GLN A 167 -2.51 3.89 -11.81
CA GLN A 167 -3.38 4.31 -12.91
C GLN A 167 -4.84 4.06 -12.53
N ARG A 168 -5.69 5.05 -12.78
CA ARG A 168 -7.11 5.03 -12.40
C ARG A 168 -7.99 5.05 -13.63
N HIS A 169 -8.90 4.08 -13.72
CA HIS A 169 -10.01 4.12 -14.68
C HIS A 169 -11.31 4.29 -13.92
N ASN A 170 -11.77 5.54 -13.80
CA ASN A 170 -13.02 5.91 -13.14
C ASN A 170 -13.17 5.38 -11.69
N HIS A 171 -12.05 5.12 -11.02
CA HIS A 171 -11.99 4.60 -9.66
C HIS A 171 -11.41 5.63 -8.70
N LYS A 172 -12.22 6.09 -7.74
CA LYS A 172 -11.83 7.11 -6.75
C LYS A 172 -11.35 6.51 -5.42
N GLY A 173 -11.52 5.20 -5.22
CA GLY A 173 -11.09 4.48 -4.02
C GLY A 173 -9.57 4.26 -3.96
N PHE A 174 -9.10 3.62 -2.89
CA PHE A 174 -7.66 3.49 -2.61
C PHE A 174 -7.08 2.10 -2.86
N GLY A 175 -7.86 1.20 -3.44
CA GLY A 175 -7.38 -0.15 -3.69
C GLY A 175 -7.43 -1.01 -2.42
N VAL A 176 -8.54 -1.03 -1.67
CA VAL A 176 -8.63 -1.80 -0.41
C VAL A 176 -8.39 -3.30 -0.67
N GLY A 177 -8.87 -3.82 -1.80
CA GLY A 177 -8.60 -5.19 -2.21
C GLY A 177 -7.12 -5.42 -2.51
N ASN A 178 -6.44 -4.43 -3.09
CA ASN A 178 -5.00 -4.46 -3.31
C ASN A 178 -4.21 -4.28 -2.01
N PHE A 179 -4.79 -3.65 -1.00
CA PHE A 179 -4.10 -3.36 0.26
C PHE A 179 -3.67 -4.64 0.97
N LYS A 180 -4.49 -5.70 0.92
CA LYS A 180 -4.11 -7.02 1.46
C LYS A 180 -2.93 -7.63 0.69
N ALA A 181 -2.99 -7.63 -0.64
CA ALA A 181 -1.92 -8.18 -1.47
C ALA A 181 -0.60 -7.39 -1.31
N LEU A 182 -0.68 -6.07 -1.18
CA LEU A 182 0.46 -5.21 -0.84
C LEU A 182 1.03 -5.56 0.53
N PHE A 183 0.16 -5.70 1.52
CA PHE A 183 0.55 -6.03 2.89
C PHE A 183 1.29 -7.38 2.94
N GLU A 184 0.77 -8.40 2.26
CA GLU A 184 1.44 -9.70 2.13
C GLU A 184 2.79 -9.58 1.39
N ALA A 185 2.87 -8.79 0.32
CA ALA A 185 4.11 -8.58 -0.42
C ALA A 185 5.19 -7.88 0.41
N LEU A 186 4.82 -6.86 1.19
CA LEU A 186 5.72 -6.17 2.11
C LEU A 186 6.16 -7.08 3.26
N GLU A 187 5.26 -7.88 3.82
CA GLU A 187 5.57 -8.85 4.89
C GLU A 187 6.53 -9.95 4.39
N MET A 188 6.37 -10.42 3.15
CA MET A 188 7.32 -11.34 2.53
C MET A 188 8.71 -10.70 2.40
N GLU A 189 8.79 -9.43 2.02
CA GLU A 189 10.07 -8.73 1.93
C GLU A 189 10.68 -8.46 3.31
N GLN A 190 9.87 -8.14 4.32
CA GLN A 190 10.29 -8.03 5.72
C GLN A 190 10.86 -9.35 6.23
N LYS A 191 10.22 -10.48 5.89
CA LYS A 191 10.73 -11.82 6.19
C LYS A 191 12.06 -12.09 5.49
N ARG A 192 12.22 -11.71 4.21
CA ARG A 192 13.49 -11.85 3.47
C ARG A 192 14.62 -11.02 4.08
N ARG A 193 14.32 -9.84 4.64
CA ARG A 193 15.27 -9.01 5.37
C ARG A 193 15.60 -9.52 6.77
N GLY A 194 14.83 -10.47 7.31
CA GLY A 194 14.99 -10.96 8.68
C GLY A 194 14.39 -10.05 9.75
N THR A 195 13.57 -9.07 9.36
CA THR A 195 12.97 -8.06 10.26
C THR A 195 11.51 -8.36 10.60
N LEU A 196 11.00 -9.55 10.27
CA LEU A 196 9.64 -9.95 10.66
C LEU A 196 9.56 -10.32 12.15
N TYR A 197 10.68 -10.81 12.70
CA TYR A 197 10.82 -11.20 14.11
C TYR A 197 12.06 -10.52 14.68
N TYR A 198 11.87 -9.44 15.42
CA TYR A 198 12.96 -8.80 16.18
C TYR A 198 12.40 -8.08 17.39
N ASN A 199 13.28 -7.75 18.34
CA ASN A 199 12.91 -7.01 19.53
C ASN A 199 12.91 -5.50 19.25
N SER A 200 11.73 -4.95 18.93
CA SER A 200 11.56 -3.50 18.68
C SER A 200 11.99 -2.60 19.85
N SER A 201 12.14 -3.13 21.07
CA SER A 201 12.63 -2.32 22.19
C SER A 201 14.08 -1.88 22.03
N GLU A 202 14.88 -2.56 21.22
CA GLU A 202 16.28 -2.22 20.94
C GLU A 202 16.43 -0.90 20.16
N PHE A 203 15.36 -0.42 19.53
CA PHE A 203 15.33 0.83 18.74
C PHE A 203 14.80 2.02 19.53
N ARG A 204 14.32 1.80 20.76
CA ARG A 204 13.76 2.84 21.62
C ARG A 204 14.82 3.27 22.64
N ASN A 205 15.60 4.29 22.28
CA ASN A 205 16.40 5.05 23.26
C ASN A 205 15.49 5.88 24.17
#